data_AF-A0A423XPN7-F1
#
_entry.id   AF-A0A423XPN7-F1
#
_cell.length_a   1.000
_cell.length_b   1.000
_cell.length_c   1.000
_cell.angle_alpha   90.00
_cell.angle_beta   90.00
_cell.angle_gamma   90.00
#
_symmetry.space_group_name_H-M   'P 1'
#
loop_
_entity.id
_entity.type
_entity.pdbx_description
1 polymer ?
#
loop_
_entity_poly.entity_id
_entity_poly.type
_entity_poly.pdbx_seq_one_letter_code
_entity_poly.pdbx_strand_id
1 'polypeptide(L)'
;KLAENIYKTTNPLQATPDVPEGWKDISNDVDALNKFGLKKNMLYDNDEAPDFLARVYHPDTAVFGNDMNPTLVFRGSRAPEFVSMSEPIKNIADWSNNGAQGLGMESAYYRKAVNLGNILAKSGQNIDVAGHSLGGGLASATSMASGKPGWTFNAAG
;
A
#
# COMPACT_ATOMS: atom_id res chain seq x y z
N LYS A 1 -8.11 -4.38 -7.42
CA LYS A 1 -6.98 -5.14 -8.03
C LYS A 1 -5.64 -4.82 -7.37
N LEU A 2 -5.14 -3.58 -7.35
CA LEU A 2 -3.85 -3.27 -6.70
C LEU A 2 -3.82 -3.54 -5.18
N ALA A 3 -4.88 -3.14 -4.46
CA ALA A 3 -5.01 -3.36 -3.01
C ALA A 3 -5.07 -4.85 -2.61
N GLU A 4 -5.36 -5.74 -3.55
CA GLU A 4 -5.29 -7.20 -3.37
C GLU A 4 -3.91 -7.73 -3.80
N ASN A 5 -3.39 -7.25 -4.94
CA ASN A 5 -2.10 -7.68 -5.49
C ASN A 5 -0.92 -7.44 -4.55
N ILE A 6 -0.94 -6.35 -3.78
CA ILE A 6 0.12 -6.01 -2.80
C ILE A 6 0.33 -7.09 -1.72
N TYR A 7 -0.65 -7.97 -1.46
CA TYR A 7 -0.46 -9.09 -0.53
C TYR A 7 0.53 -10.13 -1.05
N LYS A 8 0.74 -10.20 -2.37
CA LYS A 8 1.75 -11.07 -2.98
C LYS A 8 3.18 -10.57 -2.77
N THR A 9 3.37 -9.33 -2.32
CA THR A 9 4.69 -8.79 -2.00
C THR A 9 5.20 -9.39 -0.68
N THR A 10 6.11 -10.36 -0.79
CA THR A 10 6.76 -10.99 0.36
C THR A 10 8.03 -10.25 0.76
N ASN A 11 8.89 -9.94 -0.22
CA ASN A 11 10.13 -9.17 -0.08
C ASN A 11 9.94 -7.73 -0.60
N PRO A 12 10.08 -6.69 0.25
CA PRO A 12 9.88 -5.30 -0.15
C PRO A 12 10.98 -4.76 -1.08
N LEU A 13 12.13 -5.43 -1.14
CA LEU A 13 13.24 -5.04 -2.02
C LEU A 13 13.04 -5.51 -3.45
N GLN A 14 12.08 -6.40 -3.71
CA GLN A 14 11.75 -6.92 -5.04
C GLN A 14 10.47 -6.28 -5.58
N ALA A 15 10.21 -6.39 -6.88
CA ALA A 15 8.95 -5.96 -7.47
C ALA A 15 7.80 -6.87 -7.00
N THR A 16 6.59 -6.32 -6.85
CA THR A 16 5.41 -7.12 -6.60
C THR A 16 5.18 -8.08 -7.77
N PRO A 17 4.97 -9.38 -7.52
CA PRO A 17 4.68 -10.33 -8.59
C PRO A 17 3.26 -10.17 -9.14
N ASP A 18 3.07 -10.54 -10.41
CA ASP A 18 1.78 -10.52 -11.12
C ASP A 18 1.02 -9.18 -11.00
N VAL A 19 1.73 -8.06 -11.12
CA VAL A 19 1.11 -6.73 -11.12
C VAL A 19 0.00 -6.71 -12.20
N PRO A 20 -1.21 -6.22 -11.88
CA PRO A 20 -2.31 -6.17 -12.85
C PRO A 20 -1.92 -5.45 -14.14
N GLU A 21 -2.49 -5.91 -15.26
CA GLU A 21 -2.30 -5.28 -16.57
C GLU A 21 -2.50 -3.76 -16.52
N GLY A 22 -1.61 -3.05 -17.23
CA GLY A 22 -1.58 -1.59 -17.25
C GLY A 22 -0.92 -0.95 -16.03
N TRP A 23 -0.38 -1.72 -15.08
CA TRP A 23 0.32 -1.17 -13.91
C TRP A 23 1.77 -1.66 -13.84
N LYS A 24 2.64 -0.78 -13.36
CA LYS A 24 4.04 -1.09 -13.05
C LYS A 24 4.35 -0.74 -11.61
N ASP A 25 4.94 -1.67 -10.88
CA ASP A 25 5.48 -1.37 -9.54
C ASP A 25 6.78 -0.57 -9.65
N ILE A 26 6.78 0.64 -9.10
CA ILE A 26 7.92 1.58 -9.12
C ILE A 26 8.52 1.79 -7.72
N SER A 27 8.15 0.99 -6.73
CA SER A 27 8.56 1.17 -5.33
C SER A 27 10.05 0.96 -5.08
N ASN A 28 10.77 0.39 -6.05
CA ASN A 28 12.22 0.21 -6.00
C ASN A 28 12.97 1.12 -6.99
N ASP A 29 12.27 1.99 -7.71
CA ASP A 29 12.82 2.96 -8.64
C ASP A 29 13.03 4.29 -7.90
N VAL A 30 14.29 4.60 -7.60
CA VAL A 30 14.66 5.79 -6.80
C VAL A 30 14.25 7.07 -7.51
N ASP A 31 14.46 7.16 -8.81
CA ASP A 31 14.17 8.37 -9.58
C ASP A 31 12.66 8.58 -9.73
N ALA A 32 11.90 7.51 -9.90
CA ALA A 32 10.44 7.59 -9.91
C ALA A 32 9.87 8.00 -8.55
N LEU A 33 10.37 7.44 -7.44
CA LEU A 33 9.89 7.79 -6.10
C LEU A 33 10.23 9.23 -5.69
N ASN A 34 11.41 9.72 -6.08
CA ASN A 34 11.85 11.07 -5.78
C ASN A 34 10.89 12.14 -6.33
N LYS A 35 10.18 11.86 -7.44
CA LYS A 35 9.14 12.76 -7.98
C LYS A 35 8.03 13.04 -6.97
N PHE A 36 7.70 12.04 -6.14
CA PHE A 36 6.69 12.16 -5.08
C PHE A 36 7.28 12.56 -3.72
N GLY A 37 8.59 12.83 -3.64
CA GLY A 37 9.31 13.07 -2.39
C GLY A 37 9.48 11.82 -1.53
N LEU A 38 9.17 10.64 -2.07
CA LEU A 38 9.23 9.36 -1.35
C LEU A 38 10.62 8.75 -1.44
N LYS A 39 10.96 7.93 -0.43
CA LYS A 39 12.15 7.06 -0.45
C LYS A 39 11.72 5.62 -0.24
N LYS A 40 12.44 4.68 -0.86
CA LYS A 40 12.17 3.24 -0.77
C LYS A 40 12.00 2.75 0.67
N ASN A 41 12.89 3.16 1.59
CA ASN A 41 12.86 2.74 2.99
C ASN A 41 11.71 3.34 3.83
N MET A 42 10.89 4.24 3.27
CA MET A 42 9.67 4.72 3.90
C MET A 42 8.49 3.77 3.67
N LEU A 43 8.60 2.89 2.68
CA LEU A 43 7.52 2.04 2.20
C LEU A 43 7.41 0.70 2.93
N TYR A 44 8.31 0.42 3.87
CA TYR A 44 8.31 -0.80 4.68
C TYR A 44 9.00 -0.56 6.04
N ASP A 45 8.87 -1.50 6.96
CA ASP A 45 9.51 -1.47 8.28
C ASP A 45 10.62 -2.49 8.50
N ASN A 46 10.62 -3.59 7.74
CA ASN A 46 11.64 -4.62 7.73
C ASN A 46 11.92 -5.04 6.27
N ASP A 47 13.18 -5.34 5.92
CA ASP A 47 13.61 -5.62 4.54
C ASP A 47 13.51 -7.11 4.13
N GLU A 48 13.17 -7.99 5.07
CA GLU A 48 12.96 -9.42 4.83
C GLU A 48 11.46 -9.78 4.90
N ALA A 49 10.81 -9.44 6.01
CA ALA A 49 9.42 -9.76 6.29
C ALA A 49 8.71 -8.53 6.91
N PRO A 50 8.37 -7.52 6.10
CA PRO A 50 7.72 -6.32 6.60
C PRO A 50 6.32 -6.64 7.12
N ASP A 51 5.96 -6.00 8.23
CA ASP A 51 4.59 -5.98 8.73
C ASP A 51 3.86 -4.79 8.13
N PHE A 52 4.43 -3.58 8.27
CA PHE A 52 4.05 -2.41 7.49
C PHE A 52 4.59 -2.52 6.07
N LEU A 53 3.70 -2.47 5.08
CA LEU A 53 4.09 -2.41 3.68
C LEU A 53 3.19 -1.46 2.89
N ALA A 54 3.83 -0.59 2.12
CA ALA A 54 3.23 0.16 1.04
C ALA A 54 4.00 -0.06 -0.26
N ARG A 55 3.34 0.13 -1.41
CA ARG A 55 3.94 0.08 -2.74
C ARG A 55 3.39 1.22 -3.59
N VAL A 56 4.19 1.72 -4.53
CA VAL A 56 3.76 2.73 -5.50
C VAL A 56 3.66 2.08 -6.87
N TYR A 57 2.49 2.19 -7.49
CA TYR A 57 2.23 1.68 -8.84
C TYR A 57 2.05 2.85 -9.80
N HIS A 58 2.67 2.76 -10.97
CA HIS A 58 2.52 3.72 -12.05
C HIS A 58 1.62 3.12 -13.13
N PRO A 59 0.59 3.85 -13.61
CA PRO A 59 -0.25 3.39 -14.71
C PRO A 59 0.50 3.48 -16.04
N ASP A 60 0.25 2.53 -16.92
CA ASP A 60 0.70 2.57 -18.31
C ASP A 60 -0.28 3.41 -19.14
N THR A 61 0.24 4.48 -19.74
CA THR A 61 -0.56 5.40 -20.56
C THR A 61 -1.07 4.74 -21.85
N ALA A 62 -0.44 3.66 -22.32
CA ALA A 62 -0.94 2.88 -23.44
C ALA A 62 -2.24 2.11 -23.10
N VAL A 63 -2.47 1.81 -21.82
CA VAL A 63 -3.65 1.09 -21.34
C VAL A 63 -4.71 2.03 -20.80
N PHE A 64 -4.31 3.03 -20.02
CA PHE A 64 -5.23 3.91 -19.29
C PHE A 64 -5.30 5.35 -19.81
N GLY A 65 -4.52 5.71 -20.84
CA GLY A 65 -4.42 7.10 -21.27
C GLY A 65 -3.97 8.00 -20.12
N ASN A 66 -4.77 9.02 -19.81
CA ASN A 66 -4.56 9.94 -18.70
C ASN A 66 -5.60 9.77 -17.58
N ASP A 67 -6.37 8.68 -17.59
CA ASP A 67 -7.51 8.50 -16.68
C ASP A 67 -7.08 8.02 -15.28
N MET A 68 -5.86 7.50 -15.16
CA MET A 68 -5.32 6.95 -13.91
C MET A 68 -4.09 7.76 -13.46
N ASN A 69 -4.01 8.04 -12.16
CA ASN A 69 -2.79 8.57 -11.55
C ASN A 69 -1.91 7.41 -11.01
N PRO A 70 -0.61 7.67 -10.77
CA PRO A 70 0.18 6.83 -9.87
C PRO A 70 -0.56 6.61 -8.55
N THR A 71 -0.42 5.43 -7.95
CA THR A 71 -1.15 5.08 -6.72
C THR A 71 -0.20 4.53 -5.66
N LEU A 72 -0.20 5.15 -4.47
CA LEU A 72 0.38 4.59 -3.26
C LEU A 72 -0.62 3.63 -2.62
N VAL A 73 -0.25 2.36 -2.49
CA VAL A 73 -1.12 1.30 -2.00
C VAL A 73 -0.56 0.74 -0.69
N PHE A 74 -1.37 0.68 0.35
CA PHE A 74 -1.03 0.04 1.62
C PHE A 74 -1.55 -1.39 1.67
N ARG A 75 -0.73 -2.30 2.19
CA ARG A 75 -1.14 -3.67 2.51
C ARG A 75 -1.82 -3.68 3.88
N GLY A 76 -2.87 -4.48 4.05
CA GLY A 76 -3.33 -4.86 5.39
C GLY A 76 -2.36 -5.82 6.07
N SER A 77 -2.71 -6.26 7.28
CA SER A 77 -1.80 -7.09 8.08
C SER A 77 -1.82 -8.57 7.65
N ARG A 78 -0.73 -9.28 7.96
CA ARG A 78 -0.53 -10.71 7.66
C ARG A 78 -0.98 -11.55 8.86
N ALA A 79 -1.56 -12.73 8.61
CA ALA A 79 -1.79 -13.71 9.68
C ALA A 79 -0.44 -14.18 10.25
N PRO A 80 -0.32 -14.32 11.59
CA PRO A 80 0.81 -15.04 12.16
C PRO A 80 0.69 -16.50 11.70
N GLU A 81 1.56 -16.87 10.77
CA GLU A 81 1.87 -18.22 10.29
C GLU A 81 0.70 -19.22 10.12
N PHE A 82 0.14 -19.30 8.90
CA PHE A 82 -0.28 -20.60 8.35
C PHE A 82 0.00 -20.68 6.84
N VAL A 83 1.06 -21.42 6.53
CA VAL A 83 1.24 -22.37 5.41
C VAL A 83 0.05 -22.50 4.45
N SER A 84 0.20 -22.05 3.19
CA SER A 84 0.26 -22.94 2.01
C SER A 84 0.10 -22.14 0.72
N MET A 85 1.11 -22.31 -0.12
CA MET A 85 1.24 -21.86 -1.50
C MET A 85 0.23 -22.59 -2.40
N SER A 86 -1.06 -22.22 -2.44
CA SER A 86 -1.96 -22.67 -3.53
C SER A 86 -3.41 -22.15 -3.54
N GLU A 87 -3.95 -21.57 -2.48
CA GLU A 87 -5.37 -21.14 -2.49
C GLU A 87 -5.51 -19.62 -2.73
N PRO A 88 -6.43 -19.17 -3.60
CA PRO A 88 -6.83 -17.77 -3.68
C PRO A 88 -7.38 -17.36 -2.30
N ILE A 89 -7.16 -16.10 -1.92
CA ILE A 89 -7.49 -15.55 -0.59
C ILE A 89 -9.00 -15.70 -0.33
N LYS A 90 -9.44 -16.85 0.19
CA LYS A 90 -10.87 -17.17 0.36
C LYS A 90 -11.48 -16.51 1.60
N ASN A 91 -10.69 -16.15 2.61
CA ASN A 91 -11.22 -15.58 3.86
C ASN A 91 -10.54 -14.27 4.26
N ILE A 92 -10.76 -13.23 3.45
CA ILE A 92 -10.49 -11.84 3.85
C ILE A 92 -11.44 -11.40 5.00
N ALA A 93 -12.61 -12.02 5.10
CA ALA A 93 -13.59 -11.75 6.16
C ALA A 93 -13.07 -12.13 7.56
N ASP A 94 -12.32 -13.24 7.69
CA ASP A 94 -11.75 -13.69 8.96
C ASP A 94 -10.72 -12.70 9.52
N TRP A 95 -10.06 -11.93 8.65
CA TRP A 95 -9.08 -10.92 9.04
C TRP A 95 -9.72 -9.70 9.74
N SER A 96 -10.91 -9.29 9.30
CA SER A 96 -11.61 -8.13 9.86
C SER A 96 -11.99 -8.32 11.33
N ASN A 97 -12.23 -9.57 11.76
CA ASN A 97 -12.61 -9.90 13.13
C ASN A 97 -11.41 -10.02 14.11
N ASN A 98 -10.18 -10.20 13.60
CA ASN A 98 -9.01 -10.52 14.43
C ASN A 98 -8.12 -9.31 14.77
N GLY A 99 -8.50 -8.08 14.40
CA GLY A 99 -7.69 -6.86 14.56
C GLY A 99 -7.39 -6.42 16.00
N ALA A 100 -8.01 -7.04 17.01
CA ALA A 100 -7.92 -6.59 18.41
C ALA A 100 -6.55 -6.78 19.09
N GLN A 101 -5.63 -7.57 18.51
CA GLN A 101 -4.32 -7.85 19.14
C GLN A 101 -3.22 -6.82 18.78
N GLY A 102 -3.47 -5.90 17.83
CA GLY A 102 -2.44 -5.06 17.18
C GLY A 102 -2.42 -3.57 17.53
N LEU A 103 -3.28 -3.07 18.42
CA LEU A 103 -3.57 -1.62 18.59
C LEU A 103 -2.33 -0.70 18.74
N GLY A 104 -1.29 -1.16 19.44
CA GLY A 104 -0.04 -0.40 19.61
C GLY A 104 0.81 -0.31 18.34
N MET A 105 0.89 -1.40 17.57
CA MET A 105 1.58 -1.45 16.27
C MET A 105 0.80 -0.70 15.19
N GLU A 106 -0.54 -0.83 15.20
CA GLU A 106 -1.40 -0.05 14.32
C GLU A 106 -1.16 1.44 14.49
N SER A 107 -1.09 1.92 15.73
CA SER A 107 -0.76 3.32 16.01
C SER A 107 0.57 3.77 15.39
N ALA A 108 1.59 2.91 15.34
CA ALA A 108 2.85 3.22 14.66
C ALA A 108 2.69 3.28 13.14
N TYR A 109 1.90 2.39 12.55
CA TYR A 109 1.61 2.38 11.12
C TYR A 109 0.81 3.61 10.69
N TYR A 110 -0.18 4.02 11.48
CA TYR A 110 -0.94 5.25 11.25
C TYR A 110 -0.04 6.49 11.29
N ARG A 111 0.93 6.56 12.22
CA ARG A 111 1.94 7.65 12.20
C ARG A 111 2.78 7.65 10.93
N LYS A 112 3.20 6.47 10.44
CA LYS A 112 3.92 6.36 9.16
C LYS A 112 3.04 6.80 7.99
N ALA A 113 1.78 6.38 7.95
CA ALA A 113 0.81 6.76 6.92
C ALA A 113 0.59 8.29 6.88
N VAL A 114 0.38 8.93 8.04
CA VAL A 114 0.27 10.39 8.13
C VAL A 114 1.54 11.08 7.64
N ASN A 115 2.73 10.57 7.99
CA ASN A 115 4.00 11.12 7.51
C ASN A 115 4.14 11.02 5.99
N LEU A 116 3.77 9.88 5.39
CA LEU A 116 3.72 9.73 3.94
C LEU A 116 2.75 10.75 3.32
N GLY A 117 1.58 10.95 3.93
CA GLY A 117 0.62 11.93 3.46
C GLY A 117 1.17 13.37 3.46
N ASN A 118 1.85 13.77 4.54
CA ASN A 118 2.52 15.07 4.64
C ASN A 118 3.62 15.26 3.58
N ILE A 119 4.31 14.19 3.19
CA ILE A 119 5.31 14.22 2.10
C ILE A 119 4.59 14.42 0.76
N LEU A 120 3.53 13.66 0.50
CA LEU A 120 2.77 13.74 -0.75
C LEU A 120 2.11 15.11 -0.95
N ALA A 121 1.62 15.75 0.13
CA ALA A 121 1.10 17.12 0.09
C ALA A 121 2.13 18.12 -0.44
N LYS A 122 3.41 17.95 -0.07
CA LYS A 122 4.50 18.85 -0.46
C LYS A 122 5.06 18.59 -1.86
N SER A 123 4.82 17.39 -2.40
CA SER A 123 5.38 16.98 -3.72
C SER A 123 4.78 17.74 -4.91
N GLY A 124 3.56 18.28 -4.77
CA GLY A 124 2.82 18.87 -5.88
C GLY A 124 2.38 17.88 -6.97
N GLN A 125 2.71 16.59 -6.85
CA GLN A 125 2.35 15.57 -7.85
C GLN A 125 0.93 15.05 -7.65
N ASN A 126 0.30 14.60 -8.74
CA ASN A 126 -0.92 13.82 -8.68
C ASN A 126 -0.57 12.38 -8.32
N ILE A 127 -1.16 11.89 -7.23
CA ILE A 127 -1.01 10.52 -6.76
C ILE A 127 -2.26 10.18 -5.97
N ASP A 128 -2.75 8.98 -6.20
CA ASP A 128 -3.89 8.38 -5.55
C ASP A 128 -3.41 7.52 -4.36
N VAL A 129 -4.28 7.31 -3.38
CA VAL A 129 -3.98 6.44 -2.23
C VAL A 129 -5.00 5.33 -2.16
N ALA A 130 -4.56 4.09 -1.96
CA ALA A 130 -5.49 2.98 -1.80
C ALA A 130 -5.05 1.95 -0.76
N GLY A 131 -5.99 1.14 -0.29
CA GLY A 131 -5.68 0.04 0.61
C GLY A 131 -6.89 -0.78 1.01
N HIS A 132 -6.62 -1.98 1.52
CA HIS A 132 -7.63 -2.92 2.00
C HIS A 132 -7.44 -3.25 3.48
N SER A 133 -8.53 -3.44 4.23
CA SER A 133 -8.50 -3.75 5.67
C SER A 133 -7.73 -2.71 6.50
N LEU A 134 -6.72 -3.11 7.29
CA LEU A 134 -5.80 -2.17 7.94
C LEU A 134 -5.19 -1.20 6.91
N GLY A 135 -4.80 -1.69 5.74
CA GLY A 135 -4.28 -0.86 4.65
C GLY A 135 -5.30 0.19 4.18
N GLY A 136 -6.61 -0.12 4.28
CA GLY A 136 -7.67 0.85 4.02
C GLY A 136 -7.66 2.00 5.01
N GLY A 137 -7.53 1.72 6.30
CA GLY A 137 -7.40 2.76 7.32
C GLY A 137 -6.13 3.61 7.16
N LEU A 138 -4.99 2.98 6.83
CA LEU A 138 -3.74 3.69 6.50
C LEU A 138 -3.90 4.58 5.26
N ALA A 139 -4.64 4.11 4.25
CA ALA A 139 -4.97 4.89 3.06
C ALA A 139 -5.84 6.10 3.40
N SER A 140 -6.87 5.93 4.24
CA SER A 140 -7.68 7.04 4.77
C SER A 140 -6.82 8.08 5.48
N ALA A 141 -5.95 7.66 6.40
CA ALA A 141 -5.09 8.58 7.15
C ALA A 141 -4.11 9.35 6.25
N THR A 142 -3.53 8.66 5.27
CA THR A 142 -2.63 9.28 4.28
C THR A 142 -3.38 10.26 3.39
N SER A 143 -4.58 9.89 2.92
CA SER A 143 -5.44 10.75 2.09
C SER A 143 -5.84 12.02 2.84
N MET A 144 -6.28 11.90 4.10
CA MET A 144 -6.59 13.05 4.96
C MET A 144 -5.38 13.96 5.18
N ALA A 145 -4.20 13.40 5.46
CA ALA A 145 -2.99 14.19 5.70
C ALA A 145 -2.46 14.86 4.42
N SER A 146 -2.67 14.25 3.26
CA SER A 146 -2.12 14.73 1.99
C SER A 146 -3.05 15.62 1.18
N GLY A 147 -4.37 15.54 1.44
CA GLY A 147 -5.41 16.07 0.56
C GLY A 147 -5.54 15.33 -0.77
N LYS A 148 -4.90 14.16 -0.92
CA LYS A 148 -4.93 13.36 -2.15
C LYS A 148 -6.12 12.39 -2.17
N PRO A 149 -6.68 12.06 -3.34
CA PRO A 149 -7.79 11.11 -3.43
C PRO A 149 -7.45 9.75 -2.82
N GLY A 150 -8.43 9.15 -2.14
CA GLY A 150 -8.27 7.89 -1.40
C GLY A 150 -9.36 6.86 -1.72
N TRP A 151 -8.99 5.61 -1.97
CA TRP A 151 -9.90 4.47 -2.18
C TRP A 151 -9.63 3.37 -1.17
N THR A 152 -10.60 3.11 -0.31
CA THR A 152 -10.47 2.13 0.75
C THR A 152 -11.45 0.99 0.55
N PHE A 153 -11.01 -0.22 0.88
CA PHE A 153 -11.79 -1.44 0.69
C PHE A 153 -11.85 -2.20 2.01
N ASN A 154 -13.05 -2.39 2.56
CA ASN A 154 -13.27 -3.02 3.87
C ASN A 154 -12.35 -2.44 4.96
N ALA A 155 -12.20 -1.12 5.01
CA ALA A 155 -11.28 -0.46 5.92
C ALA A 155 -11.64 -0.70 7.40
N ALA A 156 -10.63 -0.87 8.24
CA ALA A 156 -10.81 -0.83 9.69
C ALA A 156 -10.77 0.63 10.16
N GLY A 157 -11.91 1.16 10.60
CA GLY A 157 -12.02 2.48 11.23
C GLY A 157 -12.23 3.63 10.26
#